data_AF-A0A8I1IRS2-F1
#
_entry.id   AF-A0A8I1IRS2-F1
#
_cell.length_a   1.000
_cell.length_b   1.000
_cell.length_c   1.000
_cell.angle_alpha   90.00
_cell.angle_beta   90.00
_cell.angle_gamma   90.00
#
_symmetry.space_group_name_H-M   'P 1'
#
loop_
_entity.id
_entity.type
_entity.pdbx_description
1 polymer ?
#
loop_
_entity_poly.entity_id
_entity_poly.type
_entity_poly.pdbx_seq_one_letter_code
_entity_poly.pdbx_strand_id
1 'polypeptide(L)'
;MLNDSKILFELERLVLDTGLCMLKTQKIMREGVFDDQVISTINILIDGIVTIDKLLRSPSCVYIFDEVNELFNEVGSMFEELVLTYETNNSDKIVTLYSDCLVPKYFEFRNNLSNYIDKATGTQSIVISGINLISMNINKLIDASKARIVVFISDEPEYYGEFIENIAVVNSQEVENIIVNFLIITDNYFYSKATTIIDLKKFVESSYDFETYRAYKSFISYKHDDNTVNGFVTGLSYAEVGIDINELEPYNAVNLAVSSQDLYYDLQWVKSFVEEQNADFAFVGLSYYSFEYDLSKSSMRDRMKIYSSFLEQETERISPETELFKQVANKVFKYNFIEILYDILKVVGESWWDNYVSRIMEKNDKVKGEDIAFKDCSKNYPSTVLKNIEILREIISRLQSKNIKPILVVCPTSKYYYNFFSSRIKKDFKENIKKIMDDFKVDLIDLFESDSFDDNDFYDVSHLNKEGSKKFTLILKRYLNNVFEGIKAESS
;
A
#
# COMPACT_ATOMS: atom_id res chain seq x y z
N MET A 1 3.43 7.15 34.41
CA MET A 1 3.00 6.24 33.32
C MET A 1 3.65 6.58 31.99
N LEU A 2 3.38 7.70 31.32
CA LEU A 2 4.04 8.06 30.03
C LEU A 2 5.57 8.29 30.12
N ASN A 3 6.07 8.80 31.26
CA ASN A 3 7.52 8.95 31.48
C ASN A 3 8.21 7.61 31.79
N ASP A 4 7.48 6.62 32.28
CA ASP A 4 8.05 5.33 32.70
C ASP A 4 8.28 4.40 31.50
N SER A 5 7.42 4.45 30.47
CA SER A 5 7.60 3.65 29.25
C SER A 5 8.82 4.06 28.43
N LYS A 6 9.18 5.35 28.43
CA LYS A 6 10.37 5.83 27.70
C LYS A 6 11.66 5.24 28.25
N ILE A 7 11.80 5.21 29.59
CA ILE A 7 12.97 4.63 30.26
C ILE A 7 13.05 3.13 29.99
N LEU A 8 11.90 2.42 30.01
CA LEU A 8 11.87 0.99 29.68
C LEU A 8 12.34 0.71 28.25
N PHE A 9 11.93 1.53 27.27
CA PHE A 9 12.38 1.37 25.88
C PHE A 9 13.85 1.75 25.68
N GLU A 10 14.35 2.76 26.39
CA GLU A 10 15.79 3.10 26.41
C GLU A 10 16.62 1.95 27.01
N LEU A 11 16.15 1.34 28.10
CA LEU A 11 16.74 0.16 28.69
C LEU A 11 16.76 -1.03 27.73
N GLU A 12 15.63 -1.34 27.06
CA GLU A 12 15.56 -2.43 26.09
C GLU A 12 16.56 -2.26 24.95
N ARG A 13 16.68 -1.03 24.45
CA ARG A 13 17.64 -0.70 23.39
C ARG A 13 19.07 -0.90 23.86
N LEU A 14 19.43 -0.38 25.04
CA LEU A 14 20.79 -0.56 25.59
C LEU A 14 21.12 -2.06 25.79
N VAL A 15 20.15 -2.83 26.26
CA VAL A 15 20.30 -4.28 26.43
C VAL A 15 20.49 -4.97 25.06
N LEU A 16 19.75 -4.57 24.03
CA LEU A 16 19.93 -5.08 22.68
C LEU A 16 21.32 -4.73 22.12
N ASP A 17 21.71 -3.46 22.18
CA ASP A 17 23.00 -2.97 21.65
C ASP A 17 24.19 -3.69 22.31
N THR A 18 24.11 -3.91 23.63
CA THR A 18 25.09 -4.70 24.37
C THR A 18 25.12 -6.16 23.90
N GLY A 19 23.96 -6.78 23.68
CA GLY A 19 23.86 -8.15 23.14
C GLY A 19 24.43 -8.29 21.73
N LEU A 20 24.21 -7.30 20.86
CA LEU A 20 24.80 -7.27 19.52
C LEU A 20 26.32 -7.11 19.57
N CYS A 21 26.84 -6.29 20.49
CA CYS A 21 28.27 -6.21 20.77
C CYS A 21 28.83 -7.56 21.24
N MET A 22 28.06 -8.31 22.04
CA MET A 22 28.47 -9.64 22.48
C MET A 22 28.55 -10.65 21.32
N LEU A 23 27.59 -10.64 20.39
CA LEU A 23 27.63 -11.51 19.20
C LEU A 23 28.83 -11.19 18.30
N LYS A 24 29.14 -9.90 18.11
CA LYS A 24 30.33 -9.47 17.36
C LYS A 24 31.62 -9.96 18.03
N THR A 25 31.70 -9.83 19.36
CA THR A 25 32.85 -10.33 20.14
C THR A 25 32.97 -11.85 20.06
N GLN A 26 31.86 -12.57 20.16
CA GLN A 26 31.79 -14.03 20.04
C GLN A 26 32.36 -14.50 18.68
N LYS A 27 32.03 -13.78 17.59
CA LYS A 27 32.57 -14.08 16.26
C LYS A 27 34.09 -13.92 16.21
N ILE A 28 34.62 -12.81 16.72
CA ILE A 28 36.07 -12.55 16.77
C ILE A 28 36.81 -13.62 17.59
N MET A 29 36.27 -13.95 18.78
CA MET A 29 36.85 -14.98 19.64
C MET A 29 36.88 -16.37 18.97
N ARG A 30 35.83 -16.73 18.23
CA ARG A 30 35.75 -18.01 17.49
C ARG A 30 36.70 -18.09 16.30
N GLU A 31 37.12 -16.95 15.76
CA GLU A 31 38.17 -16.87 14.73
C GLU A 31 39.59 -17.01 15.32
N GLY A 32 39.71 -17.20 16.64
CA GLY A 32 40.99 -17.39 17.34
C GLY A 32 41.76 -16.09 17.55
N VAL A 33 41.11 -14.95 17.33
CA VAL A 33 41.70 -13.62 17.54
C VAL A 33 41.51 -13.26 19.01
N PHE A 34 42.57 -13.41 19.81
CA PHE A 34 42.66 -12.97 21.20
C PHE A 34 43.74 -11.89 21.30
N ASP A 35 43.36 -10.66 20.99
CA ASP A 35 44.21 -9.48 21.02
C ASP A 35 43.63 -8.38 21.93
N ASP A 36 44.31 -7.24 22.01
CA ASP A 36 43.87 -6.08 22.79
C ASP A 36 42.47 -5.60 22.41
N GLN A 37 41.99 -5.91 21.20
CA GLN A 37 40.65 -5.52 20.71
C GLN A 37 39.54 -6.30 21.43
N VAL A 38 39.74 -7.59 21.71
CA VAL A 38 38.77 -8.40 22.48
C VAL A 38 38.67 -7.90 23.92
N ILE A 39 39.81 -7.61 24.55
CA ILE A 39 39.85 -7.05 25.92
C ILE A 39 39.17 -5.67 25.95
N SER A 40 39.46 -4.81 24.98
CA SER A 40 38.81 -3.51 24.85
C SER A 40 37.29 -3.65 24.70
N THR A 41 36.83 -4.64 23.95
CA THR A 41 35.39 -4.86 23.74
C THR A 41 34.72 -5.39 25.00
N ILE A 42 35.38 -6.26 25.76
CA ILE A 42 34.88 -6.72 27.07
C ILE A 42 34.75 -5.57 28.06
N ASN A 43 35.69 -4.63 28.10
CA ASN A 43 35.57 -3.45 28.95
C ASN A 43 34.33 -2.61 28.58
N ILE A 44 34.07 -2.42 27.29
CA ILE A 44 32.84 -1.74 26.81
C ILE A 44 31.58 -2.50 27.25
N LEU A 45 31.60 -3.83 27.17
CA LEU A 45 30.48 -4.66 27.64
C LEU A 45 30.25 -4.51 29.14
N ILE A 46 31.30 -4.50 29.96
CA ILE A 46 31.21 -4.28 31.41
C ILE A 46 30.59 -2.91 31.71
N ASP A 47 31.05 -1.85 31.04
CA ASP A 47 30.46 -0.51 31.20
C ASP A 47 28.98 -0.48 30.81
N GLY A 48 28.61 -1.22 29.75
CA GLY A 48 27.23 -1.45 29.34
C GLY A 48 26.39 -2.11 30.43
N ILE A 49 26.87 -3.22 31.00
CA ILE A 49 26.22 -3.94 32.10
C ILE A 49 26.05 -3.05 33.34
N VAL A 50 27.08 -2.29 33.73
CA VAL A 50 27.00 -1.33 34.85
C VAL A 50 25.94 -0.25 34.58
N THR A 51 25.81 0.19 33.33
CA THR A 51 24.79 1.16 32.94
C THR A 51 23.38 0.56 32.97
N ILE A 52 23.23 -0.69 32.52
CA ILE A 52 21.98 -1.46 32.60
C ILE A 52 21.56 -1.63 34.07
N ASP A 53 22.47 -2.02 34.96
CA ASP A 53 22.20 -2.17 36.41
C ASP A 53 21.67 -0.86 37.02
N LYS A 54 22.31 0.28 36.71
CA LYS A 54 21.85 1.59 37.17
C LYS A 54 20.43 1.92 36.71
N LEU A 55 20.11 1.60 35.46
CA LEU A 55 18.77 1.84 34.91
C LEU A 55 17.72 0.89 35.51
N LEU A 56 18.06 -0.40 35.69
CA LEU A 56 17.20 -1.39 36.35
C LEU A 56 16.84 -0.97 37.78
N ARG A 57 17.79 -0.36 38.52
CA ARG A 57 17.57 0.14 39.89
C ARG A 57 16.86 1.49 39.95
N SER A 58 16.56 2.12 38.82
CA SER A 58 15.84 3.41 38.82
C SER A 58 14.40 3.24 39.33
N PRO A 59 13.77 4.25 39.95
CA PRO A 59 12.40 4.15 40.45
C PRO A 59 11.37 3.72 39.40
N SER A 60 11.59 4.06 38.13
CA SER A 60 10.74 3.68 37.00
C SER A 60 10.88 2.20 36.61
N CYS A 61 11.97 1.53 37.03
CA CYS A 61 12.29 0.14 36.73
C CYS A 61 12.30 -0.77 37.97
N VAL A 62 12.17 -0.22 39.18
CA VAL A 62 12.19 -0.97 40.46
C VAL A 62 11.11 -2.06 40.55
N TYR A 63 10.05 -1.98 39.75
CA TYR A 63 8.98 -2.98 39.66
C TYR A 63 9.24 -4.09 38.63
N ILE A 64 10.42 -4.11 37.99
CA ILE A 64 10.85 -5.25 37.16
C ILE A 64 10.91 -6.48 38.07
N PHE A 65 10.10 -7.50 37.76
CA PHE A 65 9.88 -8.70 38.58
C PHE A 65 11.19 -9.40 38.95
N ASP A 66 11.17 -10.13 40.07
CA ASP A 66 12.31 -10.89 40.61
C ASP A 66 13.00 -11.75 39.56
N GLU A 67 12.25 -12.42 38.66
CA GLU A 67 12.79 -13.30 37.61
C GLU A 67 13.76 -12.59 36.64
N VAL A 68 13.48 -11.35 36.21
CA VAL A 68 14.38 -10.61 35.30
C VAL A 68 15.63 -10.14 36.04
N ASN A 69 15.49 -9.76 37.31
CA ASN A 69 16.62 -9.38 38.16
C ASN A 69 17.51 -10.58 38.50
N GLU A 70 16.93 -11.75 38.76
CA GLU A 70 17.67 -13.00 38.97
C GLU A 70 18.51 -13.35 37.74
N LEU A 71 17.92 -13.33 36.54
CA LEU A 71 18.66 -13.56 35.29
C LEU A 71 19.78 -12.54 35.07
N PHE A 72 19.55 -11.27 35.40
CA PHE A 72 20.59 -10.24 35.28
C PHE A 72 21.74 -10.45 36.29
N ASN A 73 21.44 -10.88 37.52
CA ASN A 73 22.46 -11.22 38.52
C ASN A 73 23.28 -12.46 38.11
N GLU A 74 22.64 -13.44 37.46
CA GLU A 74 23.33 -14.59 36.88
C GLU A 74 24.29 -14.15 35.77
N VAL A 75 23.85 -13.27 34.86
CA VAL A 75 24.72 -12.65 33.84
C VAL A 75 25.92 -11.95 34.48
N GLY A 76 25.70 -11.16 35.54
CA GLY A 76 26.77 -10.49 36.29
C GLY A 76 27.79 -11.47 36.88
N SER A 77 27.31 -12.54 37.50
CA SER A 77 28.18 -13.59 38.08
C SER A 77 29.05 -14.28 37.02
N MET A 78 28.51 -14.46 35.81
CA MET A 78 29.26 -15.05 34.68
C MET A 78 30.32 -14.10 34.12
N PHE A 79 30.07 -12.79 34.14
CA PHE A 79 31.10 -11.80 33.83
C PHE A 79 32.24 -11.82 34.86
N GLU A 80 31.94 -11.98 36.16
CA GLU A 80 32.96 -12.15 37.20
C GLU A 80 33.80 -13.40 36.96
N GLU A 81 33.16 -14.54 36.66
CA GLU A 81 33.88 -15.78 36.32
C GLU A 81 34.74 -15.63 35.06
N LEU A 82 34.26 -14.89 34.06
CA LEU A 82 35.01 -14.59 32.84
C LEU A 82 36.28 -13.81 33.15
N VAL A 83 36.18 -12.75 33.94
CA VAL A 83 37.33 -11.92 34.36
C VAL A 83 38.36 -12.75 35.13
N LEU A 84 37.91 -13.59 36.08
CA LEU A 84 38.82 -14.49 36.81
C LEU A 84 39.48 -15.52 35.90
N THR A 85 38.76 -16.01 34.89
CA THR A 85 39.30 -16.98 33.92
C THR A 85 40.33 -16.34 33.00
N TYR A 86 40.22 -15.05 32.69
CA TYR A 86 41.24 -14.32 31.92
C TYR A 86 42.61 -14.36 32.58
N GLU A 87 42.70 -14.36 33.92
CA GLU A 87 43.97 -14.47 34.65
C GLU A 87 44.69 -15.81 34.43
N THR A 88 43.97 -16.83 33.95
CA THR A 88 44.52 -18.18 33.72
C THR A 88 45.13 -18.37 32.33
N ASN A 89 44.97 -17.41 31.41
CA ASN A 89 45.39 -17.50 30.00
C ASN A 89 44.89 -18.75 29.24
N ASN A 90 43.79 -19.37 29.69
CA ASN A 90 43.20 -20.54 29.03
C ASN A 90 42.16 -20.08 27.98
N SER A 91 42.62 -19.87 26.75
CA SER A 91 41.78 -19.37 25.64
C SER A 91 40.54 -20.21 25.40
N ASP A 92 40.66 -21.54 25.42
CA ASP A 92 39.53 -22.44 25.15
C ASP A 92 38.44 -22.29 26.22
N LYS A 93 38.85 -22.22 27.49
CA LYS A 93 37.92 -22.02 28.61
C LYS A 93 37.24 -20.65 28.52
N ILE A 94 37.96 -19.61 28.11
CA ILE A 94 37.39 -18.26 27.92
C ILE A 94 36.36 -18.26 26.79
N VAL A 95 36.70 -18.86 25.64
CA VAL A 95 35.79 -18.96 24.49
C VAL A 95 34.53 -19.72 24.86
N THR A 96 34.64 -20.85 25.55
CA THR A 96 33.47 -21.63 26.00
C THR A 96 32.62 -20.84 26.97
N LEU A 97 33.22 -20.26 28.02
CA LEU A 97 32.47 -19.50 29.02
C LEU A 97 31.76 -18.29 28.39
N TYR A 98 32.42 -17.59 27.47
CA TYR A 98 31.83 -16.46 26.77
C TYR A 98 30.74 -16.92 25.79
N SER A 99 31.11 -17.78 24.85
CA SER A 99 30.29 -18.10 23.67
C SER A 99 29.15 -19.03 23.99
N ASP A 100 29.37 -20.01 24.85
CA ASP A 100 28.45 -21.13 25.06
C ASP A 100 27.67 -20.99 26.37
N CYS A 101 28.10 -20.09 27.26
CA CYS A 101 27.42 -19.82 28.52
C CYS A 101 26.91 -18.37 28.59
N LEU A 102 27.80 -17.38 28.55
CA LEU A 102 27.44 -15.98 28.81
C LEU A 102 26.53 -15.39 27.73
N VAL A 103 26.87 -15.56 26.44
CA VAL A 103 26.05 -15.05 25.33
C VAL A 103 24.62 -15.62 25.36
N PRO A 104 24.40 -16.94 25.42
CA PRO A 104 23.05 -17.51 25.54
C PRO A 104 22.29 -16.96 26.74
N LYS A 105 22.95 -16.86 27.90
CA LYS A 105 22.32 -16.38 29.13
C LYS A 105 21.92 -14.91 29.06
N TYR A 106 22.74 -14.10 28.40
CA TYR A 106 22.43 -12.70 28.15
C TYR A 106 21.19 -12.53 27.26
N PHE A 107 21.06 -13.32 26.19
CA PHE A 107 19.88 -13.27 25.35
C PHE A 107 18.63 -13.84 26.03
N GLU A 108 18.78 -14.78 26.97
CA GLU A 108 17.69 -15.18 27.87
C GLU A 108 17.22 -13.99 28.72
N PHE A 109 18.13 -13.28 29.37
CA PHE A 109 17.82 -12.04 30.12
C PHE A 109 17.12 -11.02 29.22
N ARG A 110 17.68 -10.72 28.05
CA ARG A 110 17.14 -9.74 27.09
C ARG A 110 15.71 -10.07 26.67
N ASN A 111 15.45 -11.33 26.33
CA ASN A 111 14.14 -11.75 25.86
C ASN A 111 13.09 -11.72 26.99
N ASN A 112 13.49 -12.07 28.22
CA ASN A 112 12.62 -11.94 29.39
C ASN A 112 12.31 -10.47 29.71
N LEU A 113 13.31 -9.58 29.61
CA LEU A 113 13.11 -8.14 29.77
C LEU A 113 12.15 -7.58 28.71
N SER A 114 12.35 -7.93 27.43
CA SER A 114 11.48 -7.49 26.33
C SER A 114 10.02 -7.92 26.54
N ASN A 115 9.80 -9.16 26.96
CA ASN A 115 8.48 -9.68 27.32
C ASN A 115 7.86 -8.99 28.54
N TYR A 116 8.67 -8.64 29.55
CA TYR A 116 8.20 -7.84 30.68
C TYR A 116 7.73 -6.45 30.21
N ILE A 117 8.51 -5.79 29.34
CA ILE A 117 8.16 -4.48 28.80
C ILE A 117 6.87 -4.55 27.99
N ASP A 118 6.67 -5.61 27.20
CA ASP A 118 5.42 -5.85 26.46
C ASP A 118 4.22 -5.86 27.43
N LYS A 119 4.31 -6.61 28.53
CA LYS A 119 3.26 -6.70 29.56
C LYS A 119 3.04 -5.40 30.32
N ALA A 120 4.13 -4.72 30.71
CA ALA A 120 4.08 -3.51 31.52
C ALA A 120 3.51 -2.30 30.76
N THR A 121 3.81 -2.21 29.46
CA THR A 121 3.38 -1.11 28.60
C THR A 121 2.10 -1.40 27.83
N GLY A 122 1.75 -2.68 27.67
CA GLY A 122 0.67 -3.12 26.77
C GLY A 122 1.05 -3.07 25.28
N THR A 123 2.31 -2.73 24.95
CA THR A 123 2.79 -2.65 23.56
C THR A 123 3.37 -3.99 23.11
N GLN A 124 3.29 -4.27 21.81
CA GLN A 124 3.86 -5.46 21.19
C GLN A 124 5.27 -5.18 20.65
N SER A 125 6.18 -6.13 20.82
CA SER A 125 7.52 -6.10 20.23
C SER A 125 7.49 -6.53 18.75
N ILE A 126 8.13 -5.75 17.88
CA ILE A 126 8.15 -5.99 16.43
C ILE A 126 9.58 -6.09 15.88
N VAL A 127 9.77 -7.03 14.98
CA VAL A 127 10.91 -7.08 14.04
C VAL A 127 10.42 -6.74 12.63
N ILE A 128 11.17 -5.90 11.90
CA ILE A 128 10.89 -5.55 10.50
C ILE A 128 11.93 -6.22 9.60
N SER A 129 11.49 -6.91 8.55
CA SER A 129 12.41 -7.55 7.59
C SER A 129 12.57 -6.70 6.32
N GLY A 130 13.83 -6.57 5.87
CA GLY A 130 14.22 -5.86 4.66
C GLY A 130 14.31 -4.34 4.82
N ILE A 131 15.21 -3.71 4.08
CA ILE A 131 15.31 -2.25 3.98
C ILE A 131 14.87 -1.81 2.59
N ASN A 132 13.70 -1.16 2.51
CA ASN A 132 13.11 -0.64 1.29
C ASN A 132 12.20 0.56 1.59
N LEU A 133 11.55 1.12 0.57
CA LEU A 133 10.67 2.29 0.71
C LEU A 133 9.61 2.13 1.82
N ILE A 134 9.02 0.93 1.95
CA ILE A 134 7.98 0.66 2.95
C ILE A 134 8.60 0.57 4.34
N SER A 135 9.65 -0.23 4.54
CA SER A 135 10.26 -0.39 5.87
C SER A 135 10.91 0.90 6.38
N MET A 136 11.49 1.71 5.49
CA MET A 136 12.00 3.04 5.85
C MET A 136 10.90 4.03 6.27
N ASN A 137 9.63 3.77 5.92
CA ASN A 137 8.49 4.60 6.30
C ASN A 137 7.53 3.89 7.27
N ILE A 138 7.92 2.74 7.84
CA ILE A 138 7.03 1.85 8.59
C ILE A 138 6.45 2.50 9.85
N ASN A 139 7.16 3.46 10.45
CA ASN A 139 6.67 4.21 11.62
C ASN A 139 5.42 5.05 11.31
N LYS A 140 5.17 5.38 10.04
CA LYS A 140 3.91 6.01 9.63
C LYS A 140 2.74 5.04 9.76
N LEU A 141 2.96 3.74 9.51
CA LEU A 141 1.96 2.68 9.54
C LEU A 141 1.69 2.14 10.96
N ILE A 142 2.74 2.02 11.78
CA ILE A 142 2.65 1.47 13.14
C ILE A 142 1.92 2.44 14.08
N ASP A 143 1.02 1.90 14.89
CA ASP A 143 0.41 2.61 16.00
C ASP A 143 1.30 2.46 17.25
N ALA A 144 1.96 3.56 17.65
CA ALA A 144 2.88 3.57 18.78
C ALA A 144 2.21 3.25 20.13
N SER A 145 0.88 3.31 20.23
CA SER A 145 0.15 2.86 21.41
C SER A 145 -0.01 1.34 21.46
N LYS A 146 0.13 0.65 20.33
CA LYS A 146 -0.04 -0.81 20.21
C LYS A 146 1.27 -1.55 20.12
N ALA A 147 2.31 -0.96 19.52
CA ALA A 147 3.53 -1.68 19.25
C ALA A 147 4.75 -0.78 19.06
N ARG A 148 5.94 -1.37 19.19
CA ARG A 148 7.23 -0.72 18.98
C ARG A 148 8.15 -1.61 18.15
N ILE A 149 9.04 -0.97 17.39
CA ILE A 149 10.06 -1.67 16.62
C ILE A 149 11.26 -1.91 17.50
N VAL A 150 11.69 -3.16 17.56
CA VAL A 150 12.88 -3.60 18.29
C VAL A 150 14.11 -3.54 17.39
N VAL A 151 14.00 -4.04 16.17
CA VAL A 151 15.14 -4.18 15.25
C VAL A 151 14.66 -4.31 13.80
N PHE A 152 15.50 -3.87 12.87
CA PHE A 152 15.37 -4.15 11.43
C PHE A 152 16.31 -5.28 11.04
N ILE A 153 15.91 -6.13 10.09
CA ILE A 153 16.76 -7.20 9.56
C ILE A 153 17.18 -6.90 8.12
N SER A 154 18.48 -7.02 7.83
CA SER A 154 19.03 -6.99 6.48
C SER A 154 20.32 -7.79 6.40
N ASP A 155 20.44 -8.65 5.38
CA ASP A 155 21.69 -9.34 5.02
C ASP A 155 22.49 -8.57 3.95
N GLU A 156 22.03 -7.39 3.56
CA GLU A 156 22.75 -6.54 2.60
C GLU A 156 23.92 -5.82 3.31
N PRO A 157 25.17 -5.96 2.83
CA PRO A 157 26.35 -5.45 3.53
C PRO A 157 26.35 -3.94 3.81
N GLU A 158 25.66 -3.15 2.99
CA GLU A 158 25.57 -1.70 3.14
C GLU A 158 24.81 -1.25 4.40
N TYR A 159 24.02 -2.14 5.03
CA TYR A 159 23.29 -1.83 6.26
C TYR A 159 23.91 -2.44 7.53
N TYR A 160 25.09 -3.07 7.43
CA TYR A 160 25.71 -3.71 8.58
C TYR A 160 26.14 -2.70 9.65
N GLY A 161 25.48 -2.75 10.81
CA GLY A 161 25.74 -1.83 11.92
C GLY A 161 25.12 -0.44 11.74
N GLU A 162 24.28 -0.26 10.72
CA GLU A 162 23.51 0.96 10.51
C GLU A 162 22.31 1.05 11.47
N PHE A 163 21.77 2.26 11.59
CA PHE A 163 20.58 2.54 12.40
C PHE A 163 19.52 3.27 11.56
N ILE A 164 18.27 2.83 11.67
CA ILE A 164 17.11 3.49 11.07
C ILE A 164 16.30 4.11 12.20
N GLU A 165 16.22 5.44 12.23
CA GLU A 165 15.54 6.19 13.30
C GLU A 165 15.97 5.75 14.72
N ASN A 166 17.27 5.46 14.88
CA ASN A 166 17.89 4.94 16.11
C ASN A 166 17.58 3.48 16.47
N ILE A 167 16.99 2.71 15.56
CA ILE A 167 16.77 1.27 15.72
C ILE A 167 17.86 0.54 14.93
N ALA A 168 18.51 -0.43 15.57
CA ALA A 168 19.60 -1.18 14.94
C ALA A 168 19.10 -1.98 13.72
N VAL A 169 19.97 -2.06 12.70
CA VAL A 169 19.85 -3.04 11.61
C VAL A 169 20.80 -4.19 11.89
N VAL A 170 20.26 -5.42 11.89
CA VAL A 170 21.00 -6.65 12.18
C VAL A 170 20.90 -7.63 11.02
N ASN A 171 21.85 -8.55 10.93
CA ASN A 171 21.78 -9.62 9.94
C ASN A 171 20.98 -10.82 10.45
N SER A 172 20.80 -11.81 9.57
CA SER A 172 20.02 -13.00 9.85
C SER A 172 20.54 -13.87 10.99
N GLN A 173 21.85 -13.92 11.18
CA GLN A 173 22.45 -14.71 12.26
C GLN A 173 22.26 -14.04 13.61
N GLU A 174 22.32 -12.71 13.64
CA GLU A 174 22.16 -11.92 14.86
C GLU A 174 20.70 -11.97 15.38
N VAL A 175 19.72 -11.88 14.48
CA VAL A 175 18.31 -11.83 14.87
C VAL A 175 17.77 -13.15 15.44
N GLU A 176 18.38 -14.30 15.14
CA GLU A 176 17.94 -15.62 15.66
C GLU A 176 17.98 -15.72 17.19
N ASN A 177 18.71 -14.84 17.87
CA ASN A 177 18.76 -14.76 19.34
C ASN A 177 17.67 -13.85 19.94
N ILE A 178 16.97 -13.10 19.09
CA ILE A 178 15.92 -12.17 19.49
C ILE A 178 14.59 -12.92 19.41
N ILE A 179 13.71 -12.72 20.39
CA ILE A 179 12.34 -13.24 20.38
C ILE A 179 11.40 -12.04 20.49
N VAL A 180 10.36 -12.01 19.64
CA VAL A 180 9.36 -10.93 19.60
C VAL A 180 7.94 -11.45 19.32
N ASN A 181 6.95 -10.61 19.54
CA ASN A 181 5.56 -10.95 19.25
C ASN A 181 5.29 -10.98 17.74
N PHE A 182 5.76 -9.98 16.99
CA PHE A 182 5.45 -9.81 15.57
C PHE A 182 6.69 -9.71 14.68
N LEU A 183 6.60 -10.34 13.51
CA LEU A 183 7.45 -10.07 12.35
C LEU A 183 6.62 -9.35 11.29
N ILE A 184 7.10 -8.21 10.80
CA ILE A 184 6.55 -7.57 9.60
C ILE A 184 7.50 -7.82 8.44
N ILE A 185 7.03 -8.57 7.46
CA ILE A 185 7.80 -8.91 6.27
C ILE A 185 7.57 -7.81 5.22
N THR A 186 8.61 -7.06 4.89
CA THR A 186 8.59 -6.11 3.78
C THR A 186 9.49 -6.53 2.62
N ASP A 187 10.31 -7.58 2.81
CA ASP A 187 11.16 -8.20 1.80
C ASP A 187 11.24 -9.72 2.03
N ASN A 188 11.79 -10.48 1.09
CA ASN A 188 11.94 -11.94 1.14
C ASN A 188 12.90 -12.35 2.27
N TYR A 189 12.37 -12.46 3.49
CA TYR A 189 13.13 -12.85 4.66
C TYR A 189 12.33 -13.86 5.50
N PHE A 190 13.03 -14.83 6.07
CA PHE A 190 12.44 -15.83 6.96
C PHE A 190 12.98 -15.67 8.38
N TYR A 191 12.07 -15.51 9.35
CA TYR A 191 12.40 -15.40 10.77
C TYR A 191 11.49 -16.28 11.61
N SER A 192 12.07 -17.24 12.32
CA SER A 192 11.31 -18.30 13.01
C SER A 192 10.89 -17.94 14.44
N LYS A 193 11.49 -16.90 15.04
CA LYS A 193 11.32 -16.56 16.46
C LYS A 193 10.21 -15.53 16.74
N ALA A 194 9.49 -15.10 15.72
CA ALA A 194 8.28 -14.30 15.88
C ALA A 194 7.06 -15.20 16.14
N THR A 195 6.17 -14.76 17.03
CA THR A 195 4.94 -15.50 17.35
C THR A 195 3.87 -15.32 16.27
N THR A 196 3.87 -14.19 15.58
CA THR A 196 2.88 -13.83 14.56
C THR A 196 3.55 -13.09 13.42
N ILE A 197 3.10 -13.37 12.19
CA ILE A 197 3.66 -12.79 10.96
C ILE A 197 2.64 -11.86 10.32
N ILE A 198 3.06 -10.66 9.96
CA ILE A 198 2.35 -9.70 9.10
C ILE A 198 3.13 -9.65 7.78
N ASP A 199 2.61 -10.34 6.76
CA ASP A 199 3.24 -10.37 5.44
C ASP A 199 2.77 -9.18 4.59
N LEU A 200 3.36 -8.01 4.87
CA LEU A 200 3.02 -6.76 4.20
C LEU A 200 3.44 -6.78 2.72
N LYS A 201 4.56 -7.45 2.40
CA LYS A 201 5.00 -7.68 1.02
C LYS A 201 3.93 -8.42 0.21
N LYS A 202 3.48 -9.58 0.69
CA LYS A 202 2.43 -10.35 0.00
C LYS A 202 1.12 -9.59 -0.10
N PHE A 203 0.75 -8.80 0.92
CA PHE A 203 -0.43 -7.94 0.82
C PHE A 203 -0.29 -6.92 -0.31
N VAL A 204 0.85 -6.23 -0.40
CA VAL A 204 1.11 -5.28 -1.49
C VAL A 204 1.12 -5.97 -2.85
N GLU A 205 1.76 -7.14 -2.98
CA GLU A 205 1.83 -7.87 -4.25
C GLU A 205 0.48 -8.41 -4.74
N SER A 206 -0.46 -8.68 -3.82
CA SER A 206 -1.71 -9.39 -4.14
C SER A 206 -2.99 -8.56 -4.00
N SER A 207 -2.94 -7.47 -3.24
CA SER A 207 -4.10 -6.67 -2.84
C SER A 207 -3.85 -5.16 -2.92
N TYR A 208 -2.74 -4.73 -3.52
CA TYR A 208 -2.45 -3.32 -3.82
C TYR A 208 -2.31 -3.04 -5.31
N ASP A 209 -2.97 -1.98 -5.76
CA ASP A 209 -2.84 -1.42 -7.11
C ASP A 209 -2.92 0.11 -7.03
N PHE A 210 -1.93 0.80 -7.60
CA PHE A 210 -1.80 2.25 -7.47
C PHE A 210 -3.01 3.00 -8.05
N GLU A 211 -3.49 2.61 -9.23
CA GLU A 211 -4.62 3.24 -9.92
C GLU A 211 -5.90 3.14 -9.08
N THR A 212 -6.20 1.93 -8.61
CA THR A 212 -7.39 1.63 -7.82
C THR A 212 -7.35 2.38 -6.47
N TYR A 213 -6.20 2.40 -5.79
CA TYR A 213 -6.06 3.15 -4.54
C TYR A 213 -6.01 4.67 -4.74
N ARG A 214 -5.56 5.17 -5.89
CA ARG A 214 -5.66 6.59 -6.25
C ARG A 214 -7.11 7.02 -6.38
N ALA A 215 -7.94 6.22 -7.06
CA ALA A 215 -9.39 6.49 -7.15
C ALA A 215 -10.04 6.46 -5.75
N TYR A 216 -9.73 5.46 -4.93
CA TYR A 216 -10.22 5.38 -3.56
C TYR A 216 -9.77 6.56 -2.68
N LYS A 217 -8.47 6.92 -2.70
CA LYS A 217 -7.95 8.05 -1.94
C LYS A 217 -8.60 9.37 -2.37
N SER A 218 -8.83 9.54 -3.68
CA SER A 218 -9.57 10.67 -4.21
C SER A 218 -10.97 10.70 -3.61
N PHE A 219 -11.74 9.61 -3.72
CA PHE A 219 -13.09 9.50 -3.14
C PHE A 219 -13.15 9.90 -1.67
N ILE A 220 -12.30 9.33 -0.80
CA ILE A 220 -12.36 9.60 0.64
C ILE A 220 -11.87 11.00 1.03
N SER A 221 -10.97 11.62 0.26
CA SER A 221 -10.48 12.98 0.59
C SER A 221 -11.62 14.00 0.53
N TYR A 222 -12.54 13.86 -0.44
CA TYR A 222 -13.73 14.70 -0.53
C TYR A 222 -14.77 14.42 0.56
N LYS A 223 -14.74 13.24 1.19
CA LYS A 223 -15.55 12.95 2.37
C LYS A 223 -15.11 13.76 3.60
N HIS A 224 -13.83 14.10 3.70
CA HIS A 224 -13.25 14.67 4.91
C HIS A 224 -13.02 16.19 4.85
N ASP A 225 -12.85 16.76 3.65
CA ASP A 225 -12.40 18.15 3.50
C ASP A 225 -13.53 19.18 3.29
N ASP A 226 -14.81 18.81 3.45
CA ASP A 226 -16.00 19.64 3.14
C ASP A 226 -15.99 20.28 1.73
N ASN A 227 -15.15 19.75 0.83
CA ASN A 227 -15.02 20.23 -0.54
C ASN A 227 -16.30 19.89 -1.31
N THR A 228 -16.96 20.92 -1.85
CA THR A 228 -18.11 20.70 -2.73
C THR A 228 -17.63 20.07 -4.04
N VAL A 229 -18.08 18.85 -4.31
CA VAL A 229 -17.84 18.16 -5.59
C VAL A 229 -18.97 18.52 -6.56
N ASN A 230 -18.62 19.04 -7.73
CA ASN A 230 -19.59 19.30 -8.80
C ASN A 230 -19.85 18.05 -9.65
N GLY A 231 -18.89 17.14 -9.77
CA GLY A 231 -19.12 15.92 -10.51
C GLY A 231 -18.07 14.85 -10.32
N PHE A 232 -18.30 13.70 -10.92
CA PHE A 232 -17.34 12.60 -10.91
C PHE A 232 -17.31 11.87 -12.24
N VAL A 233 -16.19 11.19 -12.47
CA VAL A 233 -15.96 10.33 -13.62
C VAL A 233 -15.94 8.89 -13.14
N THR A 234 -16.58 7.98 -13.86
CA THR A 234 -16.45 6.54 -13.67
C THR A 234 -16.25 5.86 -15.02
N GLY A 235 -15.70 4.65 -15.05
CA GLY A 235 -15.44 3.89 -16.27
C GLY A 235 -14.07 3.23 -16.27
N LEU A 236 -13.67 2.73 -17.44
CA LEU A 236 -12.40 2.04 -17.64
C LEU A 236 -11.24 2.99 -18.02
N SER A 237 -10.07 2.41 -18.35
CA SER A 237 -8.80 3.10 -18.64
C SER A 237 -8.94 4.32 -19.55
N TYR A 238 -9.83 4.27 -20.54
CA TYR A 238 -10.10 5.36 -21.48
C TYR A 238 -10.56 6.64 -20.76
N ALA A 239 -11.46 6.53 -19.78
CA ALA A 239 -11.91 7.67 -18.99
C ALA A 239 -10.91 8.01 -17.86
N GLU A 240 -10.19 7.02 -17.33
CA GLU A 240 -9.13 7.23 -16.34
C GLU A 240 -8.03 8.14 -16.90
N VAL A 241 -7.52 7.84 -18.09
CA VAL A 241 -6.46 8.64 -18.75
C VAL A 241 -7.02 9.82 -19.55
N GLY A 242 -8.22 9.68 -20.12
CA GLY A 242 -8.76 10.65 -21.07
C GLY A 242 -9.37 11.89 -20.44
N ILE A 243 -9.86 11.82 -19.21
CA ILE A 243 -10.50 12.96 -18.54
C ILE A 243 -9.58 13.51 -17.45
N ASP A 244 -8.90 14.61 -17.76
CA ASP A 244 -8.09 15.38 -16.80
C ASP A 244 -8.99 16.32 -16.00
N ILE A 245 -9.41 15.88 -14.82
CA ILE A 245 -10.30 16.65 -13.94
C ILE A 245 -9.79 18.05 -13.60
N ASN A 246 -8.49 18.34 -13.69
CA ASN A 246 -7.97 19.69 -13.45
C ASN A 246 -8.36 20.67 -14.57
N GLU A 247 -8.59 20.18 -15.79
CA GLU A 247 -9.00 21.00 -16.93
C GLU A 247 -10.52 21.31 -16.90
N LEU A 248 -11.27 20.71 -15.96
CA LEU A 248 -12.70 20.94 -15.75
C LEU A 248 -13.02 22.19 -14.93
N GLU A 249 -12.03 22.92 -14.39
CA GLU A 249 -12.28 24.15 -13.62
C GLU A 249 -13.28 25.10 -14.32
N PRO A 250 -14.27 25.70 -13.64
CA PRO A 250 -14.43 25.74 -12.19
C PRO A 250 -15.17 24.53 -11.59
N TYR A 251 -15.51 23.51 -12.39
CA TYR A 251 -16.16 22.31 -11.88
C TYR A 251 -15.14 21.45 -11.12
N ASN A 252 -15.34 21.33 -9.82
CA ASN A 252 -14.54 20.44 -8.99
C ASN A 252 -15.00 18.99 -9.21
N ALA A 253 -14.11 18.12 -9.68
CA ALA A 253 -14.49 16.76 -10.02
C ALA A 253 -13.49 15.71 -9.53
N VAL A 254 -13.99 14.49 -9.32
CA VAL A 254 -13.16 13.33 -8.97
C VAL A 254 -13.14 12.31 -10.09
N ASN A 255 -11.98 11.74 -10.38
CA ASN A 255 -11.87 10.64 -11.32
C ASN A 255 -11.84 9.30 -10.57
N LEU A 256 -12.93 8.54 -10.68
CA LEU A 256 -13.10 7.19 -10.13
C LEU A 256 -13.05 6.13 -11.24
N ALA A 257 -12.68 6.52 -12.47
CA ALA A 257 -12.40 5.57 -13.53
C ALA A 257 -11.03 4.92 -13.29
N VAL A 258 -10.95 3.62 -13.59
CA VAL A 258 -9.81 2.78 -13.27
C VAL A 258 -9.59 1.78 -14.40
N SER A 259 -8.34 1.46 -14.75
CA SER A 259 -8.08 0.54 -15.85
C SER A 259 -8.76 -0.82 -15.63
N SER A 260 -9.33 -1.38 -16.70
CA SER A 260 -10.08 -2.65 -16.62
C SER A 260 -11.29 -2.64 -15.67
N GLN A 261 -11.73 -1.49 -15.17
CA GLN A 261 -13.01 -1.38 -14.45
C GLN A 261 -14.17 -1.75 -15.39
N ASP A 262 -15.14 -2.50 -14.88
CA ASP A 262 -16.36 -2.82 -15.62
C ASP A 262 -17.56 -2.06 -15.02
N LEU A 263 -18.71 -2.14 -15.70
CA LEU A 263 -19.93 -1.45 -15.28
C LEU A 263 -20.38 -1.84 -13.87
N TYR A 264 -20.04 -3.04 -13.39
CA TYR A 264 -20.38 -3.44 -12.03
C TYR A 264 -19.66 -2.58 -10.99
N TYR A 265 -18.38 -2.31 -11.19
CA TYR A 265 -17.61 -1.44 -10.30
C TYR A 265 -17.92 0.04 -10.54
N ASP A 266 -18.30 0.44 -11.76
CA ASP A 266 -18.89 1.77 -12.00
C ASP A 266 -20.13 1.98 -11.12
N LEU A 267 -21.00 0.98 -11.01
CA LEU A 267 -22.18 1.02 -10.14
C LEU A 267 -21.81 1.05 -8.65
N GLN A 268 -20.76 0.38 -8.20
CA GLN A 268 -20.35 0.46 -6.79
C GLN A 268 -19.87 1.87 -6.45
N TRP A 269 -19.07 2.50 -7.32
CA TRP A 269 -18.68 3.90 -7.13
C TRP A 269 -19.89 4.83 -7.08
N VAL A 270 -20.85 4.65 -8.00
CA VAL A 270 -22.09 5.43 -8.00
C VAL A 270 -22.85 5.24 -6.68
N LYS A 271 -23.02 4.00 -6.20
CA LYS A 271 -23.70 3.73 -4.92
C LYS A 271 -23.03 4.43 -3.75
N SER A 272 -21.71 4.24 -3.59
CA SER A 272 -20.94 4.87 -2.52
C SER A 272 -20.96 6.40 -2.62
N PHE A 273 -20.86 6.96 -3.83
CA PHE A 273 -20.82 8.39 -4.03
C PHE A 273 -22.16 9.06 -3.74
N VAL A 274 -23.26 8.56 -4.29
CA VAL A 274 -24.59 9.21 -4.14
C VAL A 274 -25.21 9.06 -2.75
N GLU A 275 -24.67 8.17 -1.92
CA GLU A 275 -25.03 8.03 -0.51
C GLU A 275 -24.34 9.09 0.37
N GLU A 276 -23.14 9.52 -0.02
CA GLU A 276 -22.28 10.36 0.83
C GLU A 276 -22.11 11.78 0.32
N GLN A 277 -22.30 12.02 -0.99
CA GLN A 277 -21.95 13.26 -1.67
C GLN A 277 -23.10 13.75 -2.55
N ASN A 278 -23.21 15.07 -2.69
CA ASN A 278 -24.02 15.69 -3.72
C ASN A 278 -23.13 16.03 -4.92
N ALA A 279 -23.67 15.94 -6.13
CA ALA A 279 -23.01 16.35 -7.37
C ALA A 279 -24.04 16.91 -8.36
N ASP A 280 -23.56 17.67 -9.33
CA ASP A 280 -24.35 18.23 -10.42
C ASP A 280 -24.36 17.27 -11.63
N PHE A 281 -23.24 16.59 -11.89
CA PHE A 281 -23.09 15.69 -13.03
C PHE A 281 -22.23 14.46 -12.74
N ALA A 282 -22.37 13.43 -13.57
CA ALA A 282 -21.47 12.29 -13.61
C ALA A 282 -21.13 11.91 -15.05
N PHE A 283 -19.85 11.83 -15.38
CA PHE A 283 -19.37 11.25 -16.62
C PHE A 283 -19.27 9.74 -16.46
N VAL A 284 -20.06 9.00 -17.23
CA VAL A 284 -20.02 7.53 -17.28
C VAL A 284 -19.28 7.12 -18.55
N GLY A 285 -18.01 6.78 -18.38
CA GLY A 285 -17.10 6.37 -19.44
C GLY A 285 -17.42 4.99 -19.97
N LEU A 286 -17.73 4.91 -21.26
CA LEU A 286 -18.02 3.69 -21.99
C LEU A 286 -17.00 3.47 -23.09
N SER A 287 -16.77 2.21 -23.41
CA SER A 287 -16.18 1.77 -24.67
C SER A 287 -17.23 1.02 -25.46
N TYR A 288 -16.99 0.86 -26.76
CA TYR A 288 -17.90 0.14 -27.63
C TYR A 288 -18.12 -1.32 -27.19
N TYR A 289 -17.17 -1.91 -26.46
CA TYR A 289 -17.29 -3.27 -25.93
C TYR A 289 -17.77 -3.32 -24.47
N SER A 290 -18.13 -2.20 -23.82
CA SER A 290 -18.52 -2.15 -22.39
C SER A 290 -19.63 -3.14 -22.03
N PHE A 291 -20.64 -3.33 -22.88
CA PHE A 291 -21.71 -4.30 -22.60
C PHE A 291 -21.23 -5.76 -22.64
N GLU A 292 -20.16 -6.05 -23.35
CA GLU A 292 -19.54 -7.38 -23.42
C GLU A 292 -18.36 -7.54 -22.47
N TYR A 293 -18.04 -6.53 -21.66
CA TYR A 293 -16.92 -6.58 -20.74
C TYR A 293 -17.33 -7.03 -19.34
N ASP A 294 -16.54 -7.92 -18.76
CA ASP A 294 -16.74 -8.45 -17.42
C ASP A 294 -15.36 -8.63 -16.79
N LEU A 295 -15.07 -7.85 -15.74
CA LEU A 295 -13.76 -7.87 -15.08
C LEU A 295 -13.46 -9.27 -14.54
N SER A 296 -14.47 -9.99 -14.04
CA SER A 296 -14.33 -11.34 -13.48
C SER A 296 -13.89 -12.39 -14.51
N LYS A 297 -14.12 -12.13 -15.81
CA LYS A 297 -13.72 -12.98 -16.93
C LYS A 297 -12.45 -12.50 -17.63
N SER A 298 -11.89 -11.37 -17.20
CA SER A 298 -10.72 -10.77 -17.82
C SER A 298 -9.41 -11.28 -17.20
N SER A 299 -8.29 -10.98 -17.86
CA SER A 299 -6.96 -11.21 -17.30
C SER A 299 -6.67 -10.34 -16.06
N MET A 300 -7.45 -9.29 -15.83
CA MET A 300 -7.31 -8.36 -14.70
C MET A 300 -8.25 -8.69 -13.54
N ARG A 301 -8.87 -9.88 -13.51
CA ARG A 301 -9.82 -10.30 -12.47
C ARG A 301 -9.30 -10.18 -11.04
N ASP A 302 -7.98 -10.22 -10.83
CA ASP A 302 -7.39 -10.05 -9.49
C ASP A 302 -7.65 -8.64 -8.91
N ARG A 303 -7.95 -7.64 -9.74
CA ARG A 303 -8.40 -6.31 -9.29
C ARG A 303 -9.68 -6.37 -8.46
N MET A 304 -10.49 -7.41 -8.60
CA MET A 304 -11.65 -7.66 -7.71
C MET A 304 -11.24 -7.81 -6.24
N LYS A 305 -10.08 -8.43 -5.97
CA LYS A 305 -9.54 -8.57 -4.60
C LYS A 305 -9.13 -7.22 -4.02
N ILE A 306 -8.70 -6.31 -4.89
CA ILE A 306 -8.29 -4.96 -4.50
C ILE A 306 -9.53 -4.15 -4.16
N TYR A 307 -10.57 -4.17 -4.98
CA TYR A 307 -11.85 -3.52 -4.64
C TYR A 307 -12.44 -4.03 -3.33
N SER A 308 -12.42 -5.36 -3.10
CA SER A 308 -12.93 -5.91 -1.83
C SER A 308 -12.11 -5.48 -0.61
N SER A 309 -10.88 -5.00 -0.79
CA SER A 309 -10.08 -4.47 0.30
C SER A 309 -10.57 -3.13 0.87
N PHE A 310 -11.42 -2.38 0.17
CA PHE A 310 -11.94 -1.09 0.68
C PHE A 310 -13.42 -0.80 0.37
N LEU A 311 -14.07 -1.52 -0.55
CA LEU A 311 -15.51 -1.40 -0.79
C LEU A 311 -16.29 -2.32 0.17
N GLU A 312 -17.07 -1.74 1.08
CA GLU A 312 -17.85 -2.48 2.08
C GLU A 312 -18.88 -3.45 1.44
N GLN A 313 -19.41 -3.07 0.27
CA GLN A 313 -20.38 -3.86 -0.50
C GLN A 313 -19.76 -5.14 -1.09
N GLU A 314 -18.43 -5.23 -1.13
CA GLU A 314 -17.66 -6.37 -1.64
C GLU A 314 -17.17 -7.30 -0.53
N THR A 315 -17.68 -7.17 0.70
CA THR A 315 -17.28 -7.98 1.87
C THR A 315 -17.34 -9.49 1.62
N GLU A 316 -18.34 -9.97 0.87
CA GLU A 316 -18.46 -11.38 0.48
C GLU A 316 -17.38 -11.86 -0.51
N ARG A 317 -16.65 -10.93 -1.15
CA ARG A 317 -15.56 -11.20 -2.10
C ARG A 317 -14.18 -10.89 -1.53
N ILE A 318 -14.08 -10.55 -0.24
CA ILE A 318 -12.80 -10.43 0.45
C ILE A 318 -12.16 -11.81 0.49
N SER A 319 -10.92 -11.91 0.03
CA SER A 319 -10.20 -13.18 0.14
C SER A 319 -9.95 -13.48 1.62
N PRO A 320 -10.11 -14.73 2.09
CA PRO A 320 -9.81 -15.10 3.47
C PRO A 320 -8.40 -14.69 3.92
N GLU A 321 -7.44 -14.67 2.97
CA GLU A 321 -6.07 -14.23 3.21
C GLU A 321 -6.00 -12.72 3.51
N THR A 322 -6.71 -11.88 2.74
CA THR A 322 -6.79 -10.43 2.95
C THR A 322 -7.46 -10.10 4.27
N GLU A 323 -8.53 -10.81 4.62
CA GLU A 323 -9.24 -10.62 5.89
C GLU A 323 -8.35 -11.01 7.08
N LEU A 324 -7.71 -12.17 7.02
CA LEU A 324 -6.75 -12.61 8.04
C LEU A 324 -5.60 -11.62 8.17
N PHE A 325 -5.05 -11.13 7.05
CA PHE A 325 -4.01 -10.10 7.07
C PHE A 325 -4.48 -8.86 7.83
N LYS A 326 -5.66 -8.31 7.49
CA LYS A 326 -6.21 -7.11 8.18
C LYS A 326 -6.41 -7.34 9.67
N GLN A 327 -6.92 -8.51 10.07
CA GLN A 327 -7.12 -8.85 11.49
C GLN A 327 -5.81 -8.87 12.27
N VAL A 328 -4.74 -9.41 11.68
CA VAL A 328 -3.42 -9.43 12.31
C VAL A 328 -2.79 -8.04 12.27
N ALA A 329 -2.83 -7.36 11.13
CA ALA A 329 -2.31 -6.02 10.93
C ALA A 329 -2.91 -5.00 11.90
N ASN A 330 -4.22 -5.06 12.16
CA ASN A 330 -4.92 -4.15 13.10
C ASN A 330 -4.42 -4.21 14.55
N LYS A 331 -3.70 -5.28 14.92
CA LYS A 331 -3.04 -5.40 16.24
C LYS A 331 -1.82 -4.49 16.37
N VAL A 332 -1.26 -4.02 15.26
CA VAL A 332 0.01 -3.28 15.21
C VAL A 332 -0.14 -1.95 14.48
N PHE A 333 -0.83 -1.94 13.34
CA PHE A 333 -0.98 -0.76 12.51
C PHE A 333 -2.11 0.16 12.99
N LYS A 334 -2.03 1.42 12.53
CA LYS A 334 -3.10 2.42 12.62
C LYS A 334 -4.33 1.95 11.85
N TYR A 335 -5.51 2.40 12.24
CA TYR A 335 -6.77 1.99 11.61
C TYR A 335 -6.81 2.31 10.10
N ASN A 336 -6.21 3.44 9.68
CA ASN A 336 -6.14 3.90 8.29
C ASN A 336 -4.82 3.54 7.59
N PHE A 337 -4.16 2.44 8.00
CA PHE A 337 -2.86 2.06 7.45
C PHE A 337 -2.86 1.88 5.93
N ILE A 338 -3.98 1.47 5.33
CA ILE A 338 -4.12 1.31 3.88
C ILE A 338 -3.95 2.65 3.16
N GLU A 339 -4.54 3.72 3.70
CA GLU A 339 -4.41 5.06 3.15
C GLU A 339 -2.98 5.59 3.31
N ILE A 340 -2.37 5.34 4.47
CA ILE A 340 -0.98 5.72 4.74
C ILE A 340 -0.04 4.94 3.81
N LEU A 341 -0.32 3.67 3.54
CA LEU A 341 0.44 2.83 2.63
C LEU A 341 0.37 3.38 1.19
N TYR A 342 -0.81 3.83 0.75
CA TYR A 342 -0.94 4.56 -0.52
C TYR A 342 -0.09 5.82 -0.51
N ASP A 343 -0.13 6.64 0.56
CA ASP A 343 0.68 7.87 0.64
C ASP A 343 2.19 7.62 0.59
N ILE A 344 2.66 6.46 1.05
CA ILE A 344 4.06 6.02 0.93
C ILE A 344 4.38 5.60 -0.51
N LEU A 345 3.52 4.78 -1.12
CA LEU A 345 3.77 4.16 -2.42
C LEU A 345 3.44 5.07 -3.61
N LYS A 346 2.60 6.10 -3.43
CA LYS A 346 2.17 6.98 -4.52
C LYS A 346 3.31 7.69 -5.21
N VAL A 347 4.41 7.99 -4.52
CA VAL A 347 5.58 8.66 -5.12
C VAL A 347 6.13 7.85 -6.30
N VAL A 348 6.20 6.53 -6.16
CA VAL A 348 6.65 5.62 -7.23
C VAL A 348 5.57 5.49 -8.30
N GLY A 349 4.31 5.31 -7.88
CA GLY A 349 3.17 5.15 -8.79
C GLY A 349 2.93 6.37 -9.68
N GLU A 350 2.96 7.57 -9.11
CA GLU A 350 2.78 8.84 -9.82
C GLU A 350 3.92 9.07 -10.82
N SER A 351 5.17 8.85 -10.42
CA SER A 351 6.31 9.00 -11.34
C SER A 351 6.21 8.02 -12.51
N TRP A 352 5.83 6.76 -12.27
CA TRP A 352 5.65 5.80 -13.36
C TRP A 352 4.47 6.18 -14.27
N TRP A 353 3.33 6.52 -13.67
CA TRP A 353 2.12 6.92 -14.37
C TRP A 353 2.35 8.13 -15.26
N ASP A 354 3.01 9.17 -14.72
CA ASP A 354 3.28 10.41 -15.42
C ASP A 354 4.12 10.19 -16.68
N ASN A 355 5.17 9.37 -16.56
CA ASN A 355 6.00 8.96 -17.70
C ASN A 355 5.21 8.13 -18.72
N TYR A 356 4.34 7.25 -18.24
CA TYR A 356 3.54 6.37 -19.09
C TYR A 356 2.55 7.17 -19.97
N VAL A 357 1.76 8.07 -19.36
CA VAL A 357 0.73 8.84 -20.07
C VAL A 357 1.28 10.06 -20.84
N SER A 358 2.55 10.44 -20.62
CA SER A 358 3.20 11.53 -21.37
C SER A 358 3.79 11.09 -22.71
N ARG A 359 3.82 9.78 -22.99
CA ARG A 359 4.37 9.24 -24.24
C ARG A 359 3.54 9.67 -25.45
N ILE A 360 4.18 9.78 -26.61
CA ILE A 360 3.52 9.95 -27.90
C ILE A 360 3.52 8.60 -28.63
N MET A 361 2.40 8.24 -29.24
CA MET A 361 2.19 6.99 -29.97
C MET A 361 3.27 6.79 -31.05
N GLU A 362 4.01 5.70 -30.95
CA GLU A 362 5.09 5.38 -31.87
C GLU A 362 4.65 4.46 -33.00
N LYS A 363 5.52 4.25 -33.99
CA LYS A 363 5.26 3.33 -35.11
C LYS A 363 4.89 1.91 -34.63
N ASN A 364 5.55 1.42 -33.59
CA ASN A 364 5.29 0.08 -33.05
C ASN A 364 3.91 -0.03 -32.38
N ASP A 365 3.41 1.06 -31.77
CA ASP A 365 2.06 1.08 -31.22
C ASP A 365 1.03 0.99 -32.36
N LYS A 366 1.22 1.76 -33.44
CA LYS A 366 0.33 1.79 -34.62
C LYS A 366 0.14 0.41 -35.25
N VAL A 367 1.20 -0.40 -35.33
CA VAL A 367 1.15 -1.77 -35.88
C VAL A 367 0.31 -2.71 -35.02
N LYS A 368 0.22 -2.48 -33.70
CA LYS A 368 -0.60 -3.31 -32.78
C LYS A 368 -2.09 -2.97 -32.84
N GLY A 369 -2.49 -1.92 -33.57
CA GLY A 369 -3.86 -1.43 -33.65
C GLY A 369 -4.90 -2.51 -34.00
N GLU A 370 -4.63 -3.29 -35.04
CA GLU A 370 -5.50 -4.39 -35.47
C GLU A 370 -5.61 -5.49 -34.40
N ASP A 371 -4.49 -5.91 -33.81
CA ASP A 371 -4.47 -6.96 -32.78
C ASP A 371 -5.24 -6.54 -31.51
N ILE A 372 -5.07 -5.30 -31.07
CA ILE A 372 -5.78 -4.76 -29.90
C ILE A 372 -7.28 -4.65 -30.22
N ALA A 373 -7.65 -4.12 -31.39
CA ALA A 373 -9.05 -4.04 -31.82
C ALA A 373 -9.71 -5.43 -31.90
N PHE A 374 -9.01 -6.42 -32.45
CA PHE A 374 -9.49 -7.80 -32.53
C PHE A 374 -9.66 -8.41 -31.14
N LYS A 375 -8.67 -8.27 -30.25
CA LYS A 375 -8.77 -8.72 -28.87
C LYS A 375 -10.00 -8.10 -28.19
N ASP A 376 -10.20 -6.80 -28.37
CA ASP A 376 -11.31 -6.12 -27.73
C ASP A 376 -12.68 -6.51 -28.27
N CYS A 377 -12.76 -6.76 -29.58
CA CYS A 377 -13.98 -7.20 -30.27
C CYS A 377 -14.25 -8.70 -30.17
N SER A 378 -13.29 -9.50 -29.71
CA SER A 378 -13.41 -10.96 -29.57
C SER A 378 -14.27 -11.39 -28.39
N LYS A 379 -14.66 -10.44 -27.52
CA LYS A 379 -15.62 -10.67 -26.44
C LYS A 379 -16.95 -11.15 -27.06
N ASN A 380 -17.57 -12.13 -26.41
CA ASN A 380 -18.88 -12.67 -26.79
C ASN A 380 -19.53 -13.33 -25.57
N TYR A 381 -20.13 -12.51 -24.72
CA TYR A 381 -20.76 -12.96 -23.48
C TYR A 381 -22.22 -12.46 -23.42
N PRO A 382 -23.18 -13.15 -24.07
CA PRO A 382 -24.56 -12.68 -24.16
C PRO A 382 -25.25 -12.43 -22.81
N SER A 383 -24.94 -13.24 -21.79
CA SER A 383 -25.44 -13.02 -20.43
C SER A 383 -24.84 -11.78 -19.76
N THR A 384 -23.57 -11.48 -20.02
CA THR A 384 -22.93 -10.23 -19.57
C THR A 384 -23.59 -9.03 -20.24
N VAL A 385 -23.95 -9.10 -21.52
CA VAL A 385 -24.65 -8.01 -22.23
C VAL A 385 -25.94 -7.64 -21.52
N LEU A 386 -26.81 -8.63 -21.26
CA LEU A 386 -28.07 -8.38 -20.57
C LEU A 386 -27.84 -7.77 -19.18
N LYS A 387 -26.89 -8.32 -18.41
CA LYS A 387 -26.56 -7.82 -17.07
C LYS A 387 -26.01 -6.39 -17.11
N ASN A 388 -25.10 -6.08 -18.03
CA ASN A 388 -24.45 -4.78 -18.13
C ASN A 388 -25.41 -3.69 -18.63
N ILE A 389 -26.38 -4.04 -19.48
CA ILE A 389 -27.48 -3.13 -19.82
C ILE A 389 -28.26 -2.78 -18.55
N GLU A 390 -28.69 -3.76 -17.76
CA GLU A 390 -29.40 -3.50 -16.51
C GLU A 390 -28.57 -2.68 -15.51
N ILE A 391 -27.28 -2.97 -15.38
CA ILE A 391 -26.37 -2.20 -14.52
C ILE A 391 -26.29 -0.74 -14.98
N LEU A 392 -26.13 -0.46 -16.27
CA LEU A 392 -26.08 0.91 -16.77
C LEU A 392 -27.40 1.66 -16.54
N ARG A 393 -28.55 0.97 -16.70
CA ARG A 393 -29.87 1.52 -16.35
C ARG A 393 -29.96 1.84 -14.85
N GLU A 394 -29.44 0.97 -13.98
CA GLU A 394 -29.39 1.23 -12.54
C GLU A 394 -28.50 2.43 -12.21
N ILE A 395 -27.32 2.55 -12.82
CA ILE A 395 -26.43 3.71 -12.68
C ILE A 395 -27.20 4.99 -13.01
N ILE A 396 -27.81 5.05 -14.20
CA ILE A 396 -28.55 6.23 -14.67
C ILE A 396 -29.70 6.57 -13.72
N SER A 397 -30.49 5.57 -13.32
CA SER A 397 -31.63 5.74 -12.42
C SER A 397 -31.21 6.31 -11.07
N ARG A 398 -30.13 5.78 -10.46
CA ARG A 398 -29.60 6.27 -9.18
C ARG A 398 -29.14 7.71 -9.27
N LEU A 399 -28.37 8.05 -10.31
CA LEU A 399 -27.89 9.41 -10.54
C LEU A 399 -29.07 10.39 -10.67
N GLN A 400 -30.03 10.08 -11.54
CA GLN A 400 -31.20 10.94 -11.76
C GLN A 400 -32.10 11.06 -10.53
N SER A 401 -32.24 10.00 -9.72
CA SER A 401 -33.02 10.05 -8.47
C SER A 401 -32.44 11.02 -7.44
N LYS A 402 -31.16 11.39 -7.60
CA LYS A 402 -30.43 12.35 -6.78
C LYS A 402 -30.21 13.69 -7.49
N ASN A 403 -30.90 13.92 -8.61
CA ASN A 403 -30.74 15.09 -9.48
C ASN A 403 -29.33 15.28 -10.05
N ILE A 404 -28.52 14.22 -10.10
CA ILE A 404 -27.22 14.24 -10.76
C ILE A 404 -27.44 13.96 -12.24
N LYS A 405 -26.92 14.79 -13.14
CA LYS A 405 -27.05 14.60 -14.59
C LYS A 405 -26.05 13.53 -15.09
N PRO A 406 -26.51 12.33 -15.49
CA PRO A 406 -25.64 11.35 -16.14
C PRO A 406 -25.29 11.81 -17.56
N ILE A 407 -24.00 11.73 -17.90
CA ILE A 407 -23.47 12.01 -19.24
C ILE A 407 -22.66 10.80 -19.67
N LEU A 408 -23.17 10.08 -20.67
CA LEU A 408 -22.46 8.93 -21.23
C LEU A 408 -21.36 9.44 -22.16
N VAL A 409 -20.16 8.90 -22.02
CA VAL A 409 -19.00 9.41 -22.75
C VAL A 409 -18.22 8.26 -23.37
N VAL A 410 -17.91 8.35 -24.67
CA VAL A 410 -16.97 7.45 -25.34
C VAL A 410 -15.76 8.25 -25.78
N CYS A 411 -14.59 7.87 -25.28
CA CYS A 411 -13.34 8.55 -25.54
C CYS A 411 -12.91 8.36 -27.01
N PRO A 412 -12.19 9.33 -27.59
CA PRO A 412 -11.59 9.18 -28.91
C PRO A 412 -10.53 8.08 -28.92
N THR A 413 -10.36 7.47 -30.08
CA THR A 413 -9.31 6.46 -30.35
C THR A 413 -8.60 6.78 -31.66
N SER A 414 -7.41 6.21 -31.86
CA SER A 414 -6.69 6.44 -33.10
C SER A 414 -7.32 5.68 -34.28
N LYS A 415 -7.12 6.20 -35.49
CA LYS A 415 -7.50 5.51 -36.74
C LYS A 415 -6.84 4.14 -36.91
N TYR A 416 -5.71 3.90 -36.25
CA TYR A 416 -5.03 2.61 -36.29
C TYR A 416 -5.78 1.56 -35.47
N TYR A 417 -6.69 1.97 -34.60
CA TYR A 417 -7.57 1.10 -33.82
C TYR A 417 -9.00 1.05 -34.40
N TYR A 418 -9.69 2.20 -34.51
CA TYR A 418 -11.11 2.18 -34.85
C TYR A 418 -11.42 1.67 -36.27
N ASN A 419 -10.47 1.74 -37.21
CA ASN A 419 -10.63 1.21 -38.56
C ASN A 419 -10.73 -0.33 -38.60
N PHE A 420 -10.15 -1.02 -37.61
CA PHE A 420 -10.22 -2.48 -37.48
C PHE A 420 -11.31 -2.95 -36.51
N PHE A 421 -12.01 -2.01 -35.88
CA PHE A 421 -12.97 -2.31 -34.85
C PHE A 421 -14.27 -2.90 -35.44
N SER A 422 -14.74 -3.99 -34.83
CA SER A 422 -15.80 -4.84 -35.38
C SER A 422 -17.12 -4.10 -35.61
N SER A 423 -17.66 -4.21 -36.83
CA SER A 423 -18.96 -3.66 -37.19
C SER A 423 -20.11 -4.24 -36.36
N ARG A 424 -19.98 -5.51 -35.93
CA ARG A 424 -20.93 -6.15 -34.99
C ARG A 424 -20.98 -5.37 -33.69
N ILE A 425 -19.84 -5.23 -33.02
CA ILE A 425 -19.75 -4.54 -31.71
C ILE A 425 -20.24 -3.09 -31.83
N LYS A 426 -19.86 -2.37 -32.90
CA LYS A 426 -20.35 -1.00 -33.15
C LYS A 426 -21.86 -0.94 -33.27
N LYS A 427 -22.46 -1.86 -34.00
CA LYS A 427 -23.91 -1.93 -34.16
C LYS A 427 -24.59 -2.26 -32.83
N ASP A 428 -24.14 -3.30 -32.15
CA ASP A 428 -24.71 -3.78 -30.89
C ASP A 428 -24.66 -2.69 -29.80
N PHE A 429 -23.52 -1.99 -29.67
CA PHE A 429 -23.37 -0.85 -28.77
C PHE A 429 -24.39 0.26 -29.07
N LYS A 430 -24.46 0.72 -30.33
CA LYS A 430 -25.35 1.80 -30.74
C LYS A 430 -26.82 1.44 -30.55
N GLU A 431 -27.21 0.19 -30.83
CA GLU A 431 -28.58 -0.28 -30.62
C GLU A 431 -28.95 -0.32 -29.13
N ASN A 432 -28.03 -0.77 -28.27
CA ASN A 432 -28.27 -0.81 -26.82
C ASN A 432 -28.32 0.60 -26.21
N ILE A 433 -27.41 1.50 -26.60
CA ILE A 433 -27.43 2.89 -26.14
C ILE A 433 -28.69 3.61 -26.60
N LYS A 434 -29.13 3.41 -27.85
CA LYS A 434 -30.38 3.98 -28.34
C LYS A 434 -31.56 3.60 -27.45
N LYS A 435 -31.71 2.31 -27.11
CA LYS A 435 -32.78 1.85 -26.21
C LYS A 435 -32.70 2.52 -24.83
N ILE A 436 -31.50 2.71 -24.30
CA ILE A 436 -31.30 3.39 -23.02
C ILE A 436 -31.69 4.87 -23.11
N MET A 437 -31.33 5.56 -24.19
CA MET A 437 -31.69 6.96 -24.42
C MET A 437 -33.19 7.16 -24.72
N ASP A 438 -33.86 6.15 -25.28
CA ASP A 438 -35.32 6.16 -25.46
C ASP A 438 -36.05 6.09 -24.09
N ASP A 439 -35.45 5.41 -23.10
CA ASP A 439 -36.03 5.20 -21.77
C ASP A 439 -35.62 6.27 -20.74
N PHE A 440 -34.46 6.90 -20.92
CA PHE A 440 -33.89 7.86 -19.98
C PHE A 440 -33.44 9.14 -20.66
N LYS A 441 -33.64 10.28 -19.98
CA LYS A 441 -33.06 11.57 -20.42
C LYS A 441 -31.58 11.63 -20.09
N VAL A 442 -30.76 11.06 -20.97
CA VAL A 442 -29.30 11.06 -20.88
C VAL A 442 -28.67 11.53 -22.18
N ASP A 443 -27.50 12.16 -22.08
CA ASP A 443 -26.74 12.60 -23.24
C ASP A 443 -25.60 11.62 -23.52
N LEU A 444 -25.28 11.42 -24.80
CA LEU A 444 -24.13 10.64 -25.25
C LEU A 444 -23.16 11.55 -26.00
N ILE A 445 -21.93 11.63 -25.52
CA ILE A 445 -20.80 12.26 -26.21
C ILE A 445 -19.92 11.14 -26.74
N ASP A 446 -20.13 10.75 -27.99
CA ASP A 446 -19.35 9.71 -28.67
C ASP A 446 -18.29 10.34 -29.58
N LEU A 447 -17.02 10.26 -29.18
CA LEU A 447 -15.88 10.73 -29.96
C LEU A 447 -14.99 9.60 -30.49
N PHE A 448 -15.46 8.35 -30.45
CA PHE A 448 -14.65 7.16 -30.77
C PHE A 448 -13.87 7.26 -32.09
N GLU A 449 -14.52 7.79 -33.13
CA GLU A 449 -13.99 7.97 -34.48
C GLU A 449 -13.81 9.47 -34.84
N SER A 450 -13.56 10.33 -33.84
CA SER A 450 -13.50 11.77 -34.06
C SER A 450 -12.24 12.22 -34.80
N ASP A 451 -12.43 12.90 -35.94
CA ASP A 451 -11.37 13.57 -36.69
C ASP A 451 -10.78 14.80 -35.97
N SER A 452 -11.29 15.14 -34.78
CA SER A 452 -10.73 16.23 -33.98
C SER A 452 -9.39 15.88 -33.35
N PHE A 453 -8.99 14.60 -33.34
CA PHE A 453 -7.76 14.12 -32.70
C PHE A 453 -6.75 13.61 -33.74
N ASP A 454 -5.47 13.91 -33.53
CA ASP A 454 -4.37 13.44 -34.36
C ASP A 454 -3.43 12.50 -33.60
N ASP A 455 -2.47 11.89 -34.30
CA ASP A 455 -1.57 10.88 -33.72
C ASP A 455 -0.78 11.38 -32.49
N ASN A 456 -0.57 12.70 -32.34
CA ASN A 456 0.14 13.28 -31.19
C ASN A 456 -0.75 13.42 -29.95
N ASP A 457 -2.06 13.20 -30.06
CA ASP A 457 -2.99 13.22 -28.92
C ASP A 457 -3.02 11.88 -28.16
N PHE A 458 -2.28 10.87 -28.63
CA PHE A 458 -2.34 9.50 -28.10
C PHE A 458 -0.98 9.00 -27.61
N TYR A 459 -0.95 8.19 -26.54
CA TYR A 459 0.25 7.44 -26.15
C TYR A 459 0.27 6.02 -26.70
N ASP A 460 -0.90 5.46 -27.06
CA ASP A 460 -1.05 4.21 -27.80
C ASP A 460 -2.26 4.30 -28.74
N VAL A 461 -2.60 3.22 -29.45
CA VAL A 461 -3.68 3.25 -30.46
C VAL A 461 -5.09 3.47 -29.89
N SER A 462 -5.29 3.23 -28.60
CA SER A 462 -6.58 3.23 -27.91
C SER A 462 -6.70 4.29 -26.81
N HIS A 463 -5.59 4.88 -26.36
CA HIS A 463 -5.58 5.78 -25.19
C HIS A 463 -4.91 7.14 -25.49
N LEU A 464 -5.55 8.18 -25.00
CA LEU A 464 -5.05 9.56 -25.06
C LEU A 464 -3.82 9.75 -24.17
N ASN A 465 -2.87 10.55 -24.62
CA ASN A 465 -1.82 11.10 -23.76
C ASN A 465 -2.30 12.37 -23.04
N LYS A 466 -1.40 13.03 -22.29
CA LYS A 466 -1.75 14.28 -21.57
C LYS A 466 -2.35 15.37 -22.46
N GLU A 467 -1.77 15.62 -23.63
CA GLU A 467 -2.25 16.67 -24.54
C GLU A 467 -3.64 16.31 -25.11
N GLY A 468 -3.82 15.05 -25.51
CA GLY A 468 -5.10 14.55 -25.96
C GLY A 468 -6.17 14.55 -24.88
N SER A 469 -5.80 14.19 -23.64
CA SER A 469 -6.65 14.19 -22.45
C SER A 469 -7.14 15.60 -22.12
N LYS A 470 -6.23 16.58 -22.11
CA LYS A 470 -6.57 18.01 -21.99
C LYS A 470 -7.56 18.45 -23.06
N LYS A 471 -7.26 18.14 -24.32
CA LYS A 471 -8.11 18.50 -25.46
C LYS A 471 -9.50 17.89 -25.37
N PHE A 472 -9.59 16.60 -25.01
CA PHE A 472 -10.85 15.91 -24.82
C PHE A 472 -11.65 16.51 -23.66
N THR A 473 -10.98 16.77 -22.54
CA THR A 473 -11.61 17.37 -21.36
C THR A 473 -12.16 18.77 -21.66
N LEU A 474 -11.46 19.59 -22.46
CA LEU A 474 -11.97 20.90 -22.87
C LEU A 474 -13.25 20.79 -23.74
N ILE A 475 -13.44 19.71 -24.50
CA ILE A 475 -14.70 19.44 -25.21
C ILE A 475 -15.81 19.14 -24.19
N LEU A 476 -15.53 18.29 -23.20
CA LEU A 476 -16.49 17.96 -22.15
C LEU A 476 -16.87 19.19 -21.30
N LYS A 477 -15.89 20.03 -20.93
CA LYS A 477 -16.12 21.28 -20.21
C LYS A 477 -17.01 22.25 -20.98
N ARG A 478 -16.79 22.41 -22.29
CA ARG A 478 -17.68 23.24 -23.14
C ARG A 478 -19.11 22.72 -23.12
N TYR A 479 -19.29 21.40 -23.14
CA TYR A 479 -20.59 20.79 -22.99
C TYR A 479 -21.22 21.13 -21.62
N LEU A 480 -20.47 20.99 -20.52
CA LEU A 480 -20.96 21.36 -19.18
C LEU A 480 -21.36 22.84 -19.08
N ASN A 481 -20.54 23.75 -19.61
CA ASN A 481 -20.84 25.18 -19.65
C ASN A 481 -22.19 25.43 -20.35
N ASN A 482 -22.41 24.82 -21.51
CA ASN A 482 -23.68 24.97 -22.23
C ASN A 482 -24.88 24.45 -21.42
N VAL A 483 -24.70 23.35 -20.68
CA VAL A 483 -25.75 22.75 -19.85
C VAL A 483 -26.05 23.61 -18.62
N PHE A 484 -25.04 24.12 -17.92
CA PHE A 484 -25.20 24.74 -16.60
C PHE A 484 -25.19 26.28 -16.61
N GLU A 485 -24.52 26.92 -17.56
CA GLU A 485 -24.58 28.39 -17.73
C GLU A 485 -25.88 28.81 -18.44
N GLY A 486 -26.40 27.97 -19.34
CA GLY A 486 -27.72 28.20 -19.98
C GLY A 486 -28.89 28.25 -18.99
N ILE A 487 -28.78 27.56 -17.85
CA ILE A 487 -29.81 27.53 -16.80
C ILE A 487 -29.84 28.83 -15.97
N LYS A 488 -28.70 29.53 -15.82
CA LYS A 488 -28.63 30.78 -15.05
C LYS A 488 -29.26 31.98 -15.76
N ALA A 489 -29.37 31.96 -17.09
CA ALA A 489 -29.97 33.04 -17.87
C ALA A 489 -31.51 32.98 -17.95
N GLU A 490 -32.12 31.82 -17.70
CA GLU A 490 -33.59 31.65 -17.69
C GLU A 490 -34.21 31.79 -16.29
N SER A 491 -33.36 31.87 -15.25
CA SER A 491 -33.76 32.00 -13.84
C SER A 491 -33.47 33.39 -13.24
N SER A 492 -33.02 34.33 -14.07
CA SER A 492 -32.88 35.78 -13.79
C SER A 492 -33.89 36.56 -14.61
#